data_AF-A0A7C4NPT7-F1
#
_entry.id   AF-A0A7C4NPT7-F1
#
_cell.length_a   1.000
_cell.length_b   1.000
_cell.length_c   1.000
_cell.angle_alpha   90.00
_cell.angle_beta   90.00
_cell.angle_gamma   90.00
#
_symmetry.space_group_name_H-M   'P 1'
#
loop_
_entity.id
_entity.type
_entity.pdbx_description
1 polymer ?
#
loop_
_entity_poly.entity_id
_entity_poly.type
_entity_poly.pdbx_seq_one_letter_code
_entity_poly.pdbx_strand_id
1 'polypeptide(L)'
;MVYTSNDVIDRIERLALISFNDEERRKLLKELEKIIEMFNTVNMVEELDQWEPLYHVHDISLSLRDDNEVEEVDDERTMLRDNAILVNGYVKAPKTVT
;
A
#
# COMPACT_ATOMS: atom_id res chain seq x y z
N MET A 1 -25.91 2.29 6.17
CA MET A 1 -25.81 1.69 4.81
C MET A 1 -24.63 2.35 4.14
N VAL A 2 -23.53 1.61 3.92
CA VAL A 2 -22.34 2.18 3.27
C VAL A 2 -22.60 2.13 1.77
N TYR A 3 -22.69 3.29 1.13
CA TYR A 3 -22.81 3.38 -0.32
C TYR A 3 -21.42 3.27 -0.93
N THR A 4 -21.08 2.10 -1.46
CA THR A 4 -19.92 1.98 -2.36
C THR A 4 -20.32 2.59 -3.69
N SER A 5 -19.93 3.85 -3.93
CA SER A 5 -20.17 4.54 -5.21
C SER A 5 -18.97 4.39 -6.14
N ASN A 6 -19.18 4.69 -7.43
CA ASN A 6 -18.07 4.76 -8.38
C ASN A 6 -17.00 5.79 -7.96
N ASP A 7 -17.37 6.85 -7.22
CA ASP A 7 -16.41 7.84 -6.71
C ASP A 7 -15.40 7.21 -5.73
N VAL A 8 -15.84 6.21 -4.96
CA VAL A 8 -14.96 5.47 -4.05
C VAL A 8 -13.96 4.64 -4.86
N ILE A 9 -14.40 3.99 -5.94
CA ILE A 9 -13.53 3.24 -6.83
C ILE A 9 -12.51 4.15 -7.49
N ASP A 10 -12.94 5.30 -8.03
CA ASP A 10 -12.05 6.28 -8.66
C ASP A 10 -10.98 6.78 -7.67
N ARG A 11 -11.36 6.97 -6.41
CA ARG A 11 -10.42 7.37 -5.36
C ARG A 11 -9.45 6.26 -5.00
N ILE A 12 -9.90 5.00 -4.93
CA ILE A 12 -9.04 3.84 -4.68
C ILE A 12 -8.04 3.66 -5.81
N GLU A 13 -8.49 3.71 -7.07
CA GLU A 13 -7.62 3.63 -8.25
C GLU A 13 -6.49 4.65 -8.19
N ARG A 14 -6.85 5.91 -7.90
CA ARG A 14 -5.89 7.00 -7.80
C ARG A 14 -4.89 6.80 -6.65
N LEU A 15 -5.35 6.37 -5.47
CA LEU A 15 -4.51 6.23 -4.30
C LEU A 15 -3.61 4.98 -4.36
N ALA A 16 -4.11 3.90 -4.94
CA ALA A 16 -3.38 2.64 -5.11
C ALA A 16 -2.51 2.60 -6.36
N LEU A 17 -2.69 3.56 -7.29
CA LEU A 17 -2.03 3.60 -8.60
C LEU A 17 -2.35 2.36 -9.47
N ILE A 18 -3.60 1.90 -9.41
CA ILE A 18 -4.12 0.76 -10.18
C ILE A 18 -5.29 1.26 -11.02
N SER A 19 -5.39 0.82 -12.28
CA SER A 19 -6.52 1.11 -13.16
C SER A 19 -7.38 -0.14 -13.36
N PHE A 20 -8.71 0.00 -13.24
CA PHE A 20 -9.65 -1.09 -13.52
C PHE A 20 -10.51 -0.77 -14.76
N ASN A 21 -10.81 -1.80 -15.54
CA ASN A 21 -11.80 -1.70 -16.62
C ASN A 21 -13.24 -1.78 -16.08
N ASP A 22 -14.24 -1.53 -16.94
CA ASP A 22 -15.66 -1.50 -16.54
C ASP A 22 -16.20 -2.82 -15.98
N GLU A 23 -15.65 -3.96 -16.38
CA GLU A 23 -16.03 -5.26 -15.83
C GLU A 23 -15.44 -5.46 -14.42
N GLU A 24 -14.15 -5.15 -14.27
CA GLU A 24 -13.43 -5.21 -12.99
C GLU A 24 -14.06 -4.27 -11.96
N ARG A 25 -14.42 -3.04 -12.35
CA ARG A 25 -15.10 -2.07 -11.50
C ARG A 25 -16.42 -2.61 -10.94
N ARG A 26 -17.25 -3.23 -11.80
CA ARG A 26 -18.54 -3.82 -11.37
C ARG A 26 -18.36 -5.01 -10.42
N LYS A 27 -17.31 -5.82 -10.62
CA LYS A 27 -16.99 -6.93 -9.70
C LYS A 27 -16.47 -6.39 -8.38
N LEU A 28 -15.53 -5.44 -8.42
CA LEU A 28 -14.90 -4.84 -7.26
C LEU A 28 -15.92 -4.16 -6.35
N LEU A 29 -16.91 -3.45 -6.90
CA LEU A 29 -17.95 -2.81 -6.11
C LEU A 29 -18.72 -3.83 -5.25
N LYS A 30 -19.13 -4.96 -5.85
CA LYS A 30 -19.83 -6.04 -5.13
C LYS A 30 -18.96 -6.71 -4.07
N GLU A 31 -17.69 -6.91 -4.36
CA GLU A 31 -16.77 -7.54 -3.40
C GLU A 31 -16.41 -6.59 -2.25
N LEU A 32 -16.22 -5.30 -2.53
CA LEU A 32 -15.99 -4.29 -1.49
C LEU A 32 -17.16 -4.16 -0.54
N GLU A 33 -18.40 -4.21 -1.04
CA GLU A 33 -19.59 -4.21 -0.19
C GLU A 33 -19.57 -5.37 0.82
N LYS A 34 -19.25 -6.59 0.36
CA LYS A 34 -19.13 -7.76 1.23
C LYS A 34 -17.99 -7.62 2.25
N ILE A 35 -16.84 -7.11 1.83
CA ILE A 35 -15.68 -6.90 2.71
C ILE A 35 -16.02 -5.88 3.79
N ILE A 36 -16.64 -4.75 3.43
CA ILE A 36 -17.05 -3.72 4.37
C ILE A 36 -18.09 -4.27 5.34
N GLU A 37 -19.07 -5.05 4.85
CA GLU A 37 -20.06 -5.70 5.70
C GLU A 37 -19.41 -6.66 6.71
N MET A 38 -18.42 -7.45 6.28
CA MET A 38 -17.64 -8.30 7.16
C MET A 38 -16.93 -7.47 8.25
N PHE A 39 -16.26 -6.36 7.90
CA PHE A 39 -15.59 -5.51 8.89
C PHE A 39 -16.56 -4.81 9.84
N ASN A 40 -17.79 -4.51 9.41
CA ASN A 40 -18.81 -3.93 10.29
C ASN A 40 -19.19 -4.86 11.47
N THR A 41 -18.87 -6.15 11.42
CA THR A 41 -19.04 -7.06 12.57
C THR A 41 -18.15 -6.68 13.75
N VAL A 42 -16.98 -6.04 13.50
CA VAL A 42 -16.09 -5.55 14.56
C VAL A 42 -16.75 -4.45 15.39
N ASN A 43 -17.65 -3.65 14.78
CA ASN A 43 -18.40 -2.61 15.50
C ASN A 43 -19.39 -3.18 16.52
N MET A 44 -19.64 -4.49 16.52
CA MET A 44 -20.49 -5.16 17.52
C MET A 44 -19.73 -5.53 18.79
N VAL A 45 -18.40 -5.38 18.81
CA VAL A 45 -17.57 -5.63 19.98
C VAL A 45 -17.65 -4.43 20.92
N GLU A 46 -18.11 -4.67 22.15
CA GLU A 46 -18.23 -3.63 23.18
C GLU A 46 -16.88 -3.36 23.87
N GLU A 47 -16.77 -2.22 24.54
CA GLU A 47 -15.62 -1.84 25.40
C GLU A 47 -14.26 -1.73 24.69
N LEU A 48 -14.22 -1.62 23.35
CA LEU A 48 -12.97 -1.45 22.57
C LEU A 48 -12.17 -0.21 22.95
N ASP A 49 -12.81 0.83 23.48
CA ASP A 49 -12.19 2.08 23.93
C ASP A 49 -11.37 1.93 25.22
N GLN A 50 -11.53 0.83 25.94
CA GLN A 50 -10.78 0.53 27.16
C GLN A 50 -9.45 -0.17 26.90
N TRP A 51 -9.20 -0.59 25.65
CA TRP A 51 -8.02 -1.36 25.27
C TRP A 51 -7.08 -0.53 24.41
N GLU A 52 -5.78 -0.59 24.73
CA GLU A 52 -4.75 -0.01 23.87
C GLU A 52 -4.58 -0.87 22.60
N PRO A 53 -4.49 -0.26 21.41
CA PRO A 53 -4.26 -0.99 20.16
C PRO A 53 -2.96 -1.82 20.20
N LEU A 54 -3.05 -3.07 19.78
CA LEU A 54 -1.88 -3.94 19.64
C LEU A 54 -1.11 -3.60 18.36
N TYR A 55 -0.01 -2.86 18.49
CA TYR A 55 0.88 -2.54 17.35
C TYR A 55 1.86 -3.66 17.02
N HIS A 56 2.42 -4.30 18.05
CA HIS A 56 3.37 -5.40 17.92
C HIS A 56 3.01 -6.49 18.93
N VAL A 57 3.05 -7.76 18.49
CA VAL A 57 2.75 -8.92 19.36
C VAL A 57 3.81 -9.11 20.45
N HIS A 58 5.03 -8.62 20.18
CA HIS A 58 6.14 -8.63 21.13
C HIS A 58 6.37 -7.24 21.69
N ASP A 59 6.83 -7.18 22.94
CA ASP A 59 7.33 -5.95 23.54
C ASP A 59 8.68 -5.58 22.90
N ILE A 60 8.61 -4.80 21.83
CA ILE A 60 9.79 -4.35 21.08
C ILE A 60 10.27 -3.04 21.71
N SER A 61 11.51 -3.03 22.21
CA SER A 61 12.22 -1.79 22.49
C SER A 61 12.81 -1.24 21.19
N LEU A 62 12.74 0.07 20.98
CA LEU A 62 13.37 0.73 19.83
C LEU A 62 14.89 0.53 19.88
N SER A 63 15.41 -0.28 18.98
CA SER A 63 16.85 -0.45 18.79
C SER A 63 17.42 0.70 17.97
N LEU A 64 18.47 1.34 18.48
CA LEU A 64 19.26 2.27 17.69
C LEU A 64 20.19 1.48 16.76
N ARG A 65 20.36 1.97 15.53
CA ARG A 65 21.37 1.48 14.60
C ARG A 65 22.67 2.24 14.86
N ASP A 66 23.79 1.52 14.97
CA ASP A 66 25.12 2.15 15.05
C ASP A 66 25.43 2.94 13.77
N ASP A 67 26.11 4.07 13.94
CA ASP A 67 26.52 4.92 12.81
C ASP A 67 27.82 4.44 12.18
N ASN A 68 27.76 3.22 11.64
CA ASN A 68 28.86 2.62 10.88
C ASN A 68 28.55 2.71 9.38
N GLU A 69 29.59 3.01 8.60
CA GLU A 69 29.55 2.85 7.15
C GLU A 69 29.43 1.35 6.83
N VAL A 70 28.46 1.02 6.00
CA VAL A 70 28.38 -0.29 5.35
C VAL A 70 29.05 -0.17 3.99
N GLU A 71 29.75 -1.22 3.55
CA GLU A 71 30.28 -1.27 2.18
C GLU A 71 29.16 -0.93 1.20
N GLU A 72 29.49 -0.11 0.18
CA GLU A 72 28.55 0.13 -0.91
C GLU A 72 28.07 -1.22 -1.43
N VAL A 73 26.79 -1.29 -1.80
CA VAL A 73 26.25 -2.46 -2.49
C VAL A 73 27.02 -2.55 -3.83
N ASP A 74 28.10 -3.32 -3.85
CA ASP A 74 29.15 -3.13 -4.85
C ASP A 74 28.77 -3.69 -6.24
N ASP A 75 29.36 -3.00 -7.20
CA ASP A 75 29.58 -3.19 -8.63
C ASP A 75 28.43 -2.97 -9.61
N GLU A 76 27.22 -3.43 -9.35
CA GLU A 76 26.26 -3.43 -10.43
C GLU A 76 24.87 -3.02 -9.96
N ARG A 77 24.44 -1.93 -10.59
CA ARG A 77 23.12 -1.78 -11.19
C ARG A 77 22.49 -3.08 -11.75
N THR A 78 22.96 -4.33 -11.55
CA THR A 78 22.38 -5.60 -12.01
C THR A 78 20.87 -5.62 -11.76
N MET A 79 20.45 -5.33 -10.51
CA MET A 79 19.01 -5.28 -10.20
C MET A 79 18.27 -4.20 -10.98
N LEU A 80 18.91 -3.06 -11.26
CA LEU A 80 18.33 -1.99 -12.07
C LEU A 80 18.42 -2.28 -13.58
N ARG A 81 19.43 -3.01 -14.06
CA ARG A 81 19.64 -3.40 -15.46
C ARG A 81 18.60 -4.43 -15.88
N ASP A 82 18.27 -5.34 -14.98
CA ASP A 82 17.27 -6.39 -15.23
C ASP A 82 15.83 -5.84 -15.21
N ASN A 83 15.59 -4.76 -14.46
CA ASN A 83 14.23 -4.29 -14.17
C ASN A 83 13.93 -2.85 -14.65
N ALA A 84 14.90 -2.13 -15.21
CA ALA A 84 14.72 -0.75 -15.65
C ALA A 84 15.52 -0.41 -16.92
N ILE A 85 14.99 0.53 -17.70
CA ILE A 85 15.72 1.12 -18.82
C ILE A 85 16.66 2.18 -18.27
N LEU A 86 17.96 2.03 -18.53
CA LEU A 86 18.97 2.99 -18.07
C LEU A 86 19.47 3.86 -19.23
N VAL A 87 19.60 5.17 -18.99
CA VAL A 87 20.22 6.13 -19.91
C VAL A 87 21.27 6.92 -19.14
N ASN A 88 22.54 6.84 -19.55
CA ASN A 88 23.68 7.48 -18.89
C ASN A 88 23.76 7.19 -17.37
N GLY A 89 23.31 6.00 -16.96
CA GLY A 89 23.31 5.58 -15.56
C GLY A 89 22.10 6.00 -14.73
N TYR A 90 21.09 6.63 -15.33
CA TYR A 90 19.83 7.02 -14.70
C TYR A 90 18.67 6.14 -15.17
N VAL A 91 17.71 5.89 -14.29
CA VAL A 91 16.45 5.22 -14.65
C VAL A 91 15.64 6.15 -15.55
N LYS A 92 15.34 5.67 -16.76
CA LYS A 92 14.48 6.37 -17.72
C LYS A 92 13.02 6.14 -17.34
N ALA A 93 12.32 7.22 -16.99
CA ALA A 93 10.89 7.23 -16.70
C ALA A 93 10.18 8.36 -17.49
N PRO A 94 8.85 8.30 -17.65
CA PRO A 94 8.08 9.45 -18.13
C PRO A 94 8.38 10.69 -17.30
N LYS A 95 8.50 11.85 -17.96
CA LYS A 95 8.73 13.11 -17.27
C LYS A 95 7.53 13.42 -16.36
N THR A 96 7.79 13.64 -15.07
CA THR A 96 6.78 14.20 -14.17
C THR A 96 6.43 15.61 -14.64
N VAL A 97 5.17 15.82 -15.01
CA VAL A 97 4.63 17.15 -15.28
C VAL A 97 3.92 17.58 -14.01
N THR A 98 4.39 18.67 -13.42
CA THR A 98 3.79 19.30 -12.23
C THR A 98 2.91 20.46 -12.65
#